data_AF-A0A7D3W1N1-F1
#
_entry.id   AF-A0A7D3W1N1-F1
#
_cell.length_a   1.000
_cell.length_b   1.000
_cell.length_c   1.000
_cell.angle_alpha   90.00
_cell.angle_beta   90.00
_cell.angle_gamma   90.00
#
_symmetry.space_group_name_H-M   'P 1'
#
loop_
_entity.id
_entity.type
_entity.pdbx_description
1 polymer ?
#
loop_
_entity_poly.entity_id
_entity_poly.type
_entity_poly.pdbx_seq_one_letter_code
_entity_poly.pdbx_strand_id
1 'polypeptide(L)'
;MGRLVSRAFEDRLHGRGLPRARVDLLCVSADVLAAAELAGMRPSPADQALRSVLGVMAAAWEQAMTAHGMLRGTIDACRREVGREVEELLDEHARLVRGRRAADRPVPCPPAEAEGM
;
A
#
# COMPACT_ATOMS: atom_id res chain seq x y z
N MET A 1 -1.17 -7.30 -2.21
CA MET A 1 -1.14 -5.82 -2.11
C MET A 1 0.12 -5.20 -2.71
N GLY A 2 1.30 -5.85 -2.67
CA GLY A 2 2.46 -5.37 -3.44
C GLY A 2 2.19 -5.14 -4.93
N ARG A 3 1.35 -5.99 -5.57
CA ARG A 3 0.89 -5.78 -6.96
C ARG A 3 0.16 -4.46 -7.23
N LEU A 4 -0.50 -3.85 -6.25
CA LEU A 4 -1.17 -2.56 -6.43
C LEU A 4 -0.14 -1.43 -6.59
N VAL A 5 0.86 -1.41 -5.70
CA VAL A 5 1.96 -0.43 -5.78
C VAL A 5 2.78 -0.63 -7.04
N SER A 6 3.13 -1.88 -7.38
CA SER A 6 3.87 -2.17 -8.61
C SER A 6 3.11 -1.73 -9.85
N ARG A 7 1.80 -2.02 -9.94
CA ARG A 7 0.99 -1.59 -11.08
C ARG A 7 0.87 -0.07 -11.18
N ALA A 8 0.72 0.64 -10.07
CA ALA A 8 0.70 2.10 -10.07
C ALA A 8 2.04 2.67 -10.60
N PHE A 9 3.19 2.13 -10.16
CA PHE A 9 4.48 2.53 -10.72
C PHE A 9 4.61 2.19 -12.21
N GLU A 10 4.22 0.99 -12.64
CA GLU A 10 4.21 0.57 -14.04
C GLU A 10 3.41 1.54 -14.91
N ASP A 11 2.16 1.82 -14.54
CA ASP A 11 1.27 2.73 -15.26
C ASP A 11 1.86 4.15 -15.35
N ARG A 12 2.46 4.65 -14.25
CA ARG A 12 3.11 5.97 -14.22
C ARG A 12 4.38 6.03 -15.06
N LEU A 13 5.15 4.96 -15.15
CA LEU A 13 6.36 4.90 -15.97
C LEU A 13 6.00 4.76 -17.45
N HIS A 14 4.99 3.96 -17.77
CA HIS A 14 4.43 3.86 -19.12
C HIS A 14 3.84 5.17 -19.60
N GLY A 15 3.07 5.87 -18.76
CA GLY A 15 2.54 7.20 -19.06
C GLY A 15 3.62 8.27 -19.32
N ARG A 16 4.86 8.01 -18.87
CA ARG A 16 6.04 8.84 -19.12
C ARG A 16 6.87 8.38 -20.34
N GLY A 17 6.39 7.38 -21.07
CA GLY A 17 7.02 6.89 -22.29
C GLY A 17 8.17 5.90 -22.06
N LEU A 18 8.31 5.32 -20.86
CA LEU A 18 9.32 4.27 -20.68
C LEU A 18 8.96 3.02 -21.50
N PRO A 19 9.93 2.43 -22.23
CA PRO A 19 9.72 1.18 -22.93
C PRO A 19 9.35 0.05 -21.98
N ARG A 20 8.47 -0.84 -22.44
CA ARG A 20 7.97 -1.97 -21.63
C ARG A 20 9.08 -2.85 -21.06
N ALA A 21 10.06 -3.22 -21.88
CA ALA A 21 11.19 -4.03 -21.42
C ALA A 21 11.95 -3.37 -20.24
N ARG A 22 12.03 -2.04 -20.20
CA ARG A 22 12.68 -1.32 -19.09
C ARG A 22 11.80 -1.31 -17.84
N VAL A 23 10.50 -1.14 -18.00
CA VAL A 23 9.54 -1.22 -16.88
C VAL A 23 9.54 -2.63 -16.29
N ASP A 24 9.53 -3.67 -17.10
CA ASP A 24 9.58 -5.07 -16.64
C ASP A 24 10.87 -5.36 -15.83
N LEU A 25 12.03 -4.86 -16.28
CA LEU A 25 13.30 -4.97 -15.53
C LEU A 25 13.25 -4.25 -14.18
N LEU A 26 12.61 -3.08 -14.13
CA LEU A 26 12.38 -2.34 -12.89
C LEU A 26 11.46 -3.12 -11.95
N CYS A 27 10.38 -3.72 -12.44
CA CYS A 27 9.48 -4.55 -11.64
C CYS A 27 10.22 -5.71 -10.99
N VAL A 28 10.98 -6.49 -11.78
CA VAL A 28 11.74 -7.63 -11.25
C VAL A 28 12.74 -7.18 -10.20
N SER A 29 13.43 -6.05 -10.43
CA SER A 29 14.38 -5.49 -9.47
C SER A 29 13.69 -5.05 -8.18
N ALA A 30 12.55 -4.35 -8.28
CA ALA A 30 11.78 -3.90 -7.12
C ALA A 30 11.20 -5.08 -6.32
N ASP A 31 10.71 -6.12 -6.99
CA ASP A 31 10.17 -7.32 -6.34
C ASP A 31 11.26 -8.07 -5.55
N VAL A 32 12.47 -8.21 -6.11
CA VAL A 32 13.60 -8.84 -5.40
C VAL A 32 14.00 -8.04 -4.17
N LEU A 33 14.11 -6.72 -4.29
CA LEU A 33 14.46 -5.84 -3.17
C LEU A 33 13.37 -5.86 -2.08
N ALA A 34 12.10 -5.79 -2.47
CA ALA A 34 10.99 -5.83 -1.53
C ALA A 34 10.88 -7.19 -0.84
N ALA A 35 11.07 -8.30 -1.55
CA ALA A 35 10.97 -9.64 -0.96
C ALA A 35 11.97 -9.84 0.19
N ALA A 36 13.20 -9.34 0.03
CA ALA A 36 14.22 -9.41 1.08
C ALA A 36 13.81 -8.65 2.35
N GLU A 37 13.29 -7.43 2.21
CA GLU A 37 12.83 -6.61 3.32
C GLU A 37 11.56 -7.18 3.98
N LEU A 38 10.60 -7.62 3.18
CA LEU A 38 9.34 -8.20 3.67
C LEU A 38 9.57 -9.51 4.45
N ALA A 39 10.55 -10.32 4.07
CA ALA A 39 10.89 -11.55 4.78
C ALA A 39 11.39 -11.27 6.22
N GLY A 40 11.94 -10.08 6.48
CA GLY A 40 12.39 -9.66 7.80
C GLY A 40 11.31 -9.00 8.66
N MET A 41 10.10 -8.79 8.14
CA MET A 41 9.05 -8.08 8.86
C MET A 41 8.49 -8.89 10.03
N ARG A 42 8.39 -8.24 11.20
CA ARG A 42 7.73 -8.82 12.37
C ARG A 42 6.20 -8.76 12.22
N PRO A 43 5.47 -9.71 12.82
CA PRO A 43 4.02 -9.64 12.90
C PRO A 43 3.54 -8.33 13.52
N SER A 44 2.51 -7.72 12.94
CA SER A 44 1.91 -6.47 13.41
C SER A 44 0.41 -6.45 13.09
N PRO A 45 -0.37 -5.55 13.71
CA PRO A 45 -1.78 -5.38 13.38
C PRO A 45 -1.96 -5.08 11.88
N ALA A 46 -3.07 -5.57 11.29
CA ALA A 46 -3.29 -5.53 9.83
C ALA A 46 -3.10 -4.14 9.21
N ASP A 47 -3.60 -3.08 9.84
CA ASP A 47 -3.46 -1.70 9.34
C ASP A 47 -2.00 -1.24 9.33
N GLN A 48 -1.22 -1.62 10.34
CA GLN A 48 0.19 -1.29 10.43
C GLN A 48 1.01 -2.13 9.45
N ALA A 49 0.74 -3.42 9.37
CA ALA A 49 1.36 -4.32 8.41
C ALA A 49 1.13 -3.83 6.98
N LEU A 50 -0.08 -3.38 6.67
CA LEU A 50 -0.46 -2.81 5.38
C LEU A 50 0.41 -1.58 5.04
N ARG A 51 0.46 -0.59 5.93
CA ARG A 51 1.28 0.61 5.75
C ARG A 51 2.76 0.28 5.58
N SER A 52 3.29 -0.62 6.40
CA SER A 52 4.68 -1.05 6.34
C SER A 52 5.01 -1.74 5.02
N VAL A 53 4.16 -2.68 4.56
CA VAL A 53 4.35 -3.36 3.26
C VAL A 53 4.36 -2.36 2.12
N LEU A 54 3.45 -1.40 2.11
CA LEU A 54 3.36 -0.38 1.07
C LEU A 54 4.60 0.53 1.06
N GLY A 55 5.10 0.92 2.24
CA GLY A 55 6.33 1.68 2.39
C GLY A 55 7.56 0.93 1.87
N VAL A 56 7.68 -0.37 2.18
CA VAL A 56 8.75 -1.23 1.67
C VAL A 56 8.71 -1.31 0.14
N MET A 57 7.53 -1.54 -0.45
CA MET A 57 7.38 -1.59 -1.90
C MET A 57 7.77 -0.26 -2.57
N ALA A 58 7.35 0.88 -2.02
CA ALA A 58 7.68 2.18 -2.57
C ALA A 58 9.20 2.48 -2.50
N ALA A 59 9.86 2.07 -1.42
CA ALA A 59 11.31 2.18 -1.26
C ALA A 59 12.06 1.27 -2.25
N ALA A 60 11.60 0.04 -2.44
CA ALA A 60 12.18 -0.90 -3.39
C ALA A 60 12.11 -0.37 -4.84
N TRP A 61 10.99 0.25 -5.22
CA TRP A 61 10.85 0.92 -6.52
C TRP A 61 11.79 2.11 -6.69
N GLU A 62 11.96 2.94 -5.66
CA GLU A 62 12.95 4.04 -5.69
C GLU A 62 14.36 3.52 -5.89
N GLN A 63 14.74 2.48 -5.15
CA GLN A 63 16.05 1.85 -5.27
C GLN A 63 16.25 1.25 -6.66
N ALA A 64 15.25 0.54 -7.20
CA ALA A 64 15.29 0.00 -8.55
C ALA A 64 15.45 1.12 -9.60
N MET A 65 14.63 2.16 -9.55
CA MET A 65 14.73 3.29 -10.50
C MET A 65 16.10 3.98 -10.40
N THR A 66 16.64 4.14 -9.20
CA THR A 66 17.96 4.72 -8.98
C THR A 66 19.07 3.84 -9.57
N ALA A 67 19.04 2.53 -9.30
CA ALA A 67 20.01 1.57 -9.82
C ALA A 67 20.01 1.48 -11.35
N HIS A 68 18.84 1.68 -11.97
CA HIS A 68 18.65 1.70 -13.43
C HIS A 68 18.81 3.11 -14.04
N GLY A 69 19.42 4.05 -13.31
CA GLY A 69 19.86 5.35 -13.83
C GLY A 69 18.72 6.31 -14.18
N MET A 70 17.58 6.22 -13.49
CA MET A 70 16.50 7.19 -13.69
C MET A 70 16.86 8.55 -13.07
N LEU A 71 16.41 9.63 -13.73
CA LEU A 71 16.58 10.98 -13.23
C LEU A 71 15.83 11.17 -11.92
N ARG A 72 16.46 11.85 -10.96
CA ARG A 72 15.89 12.09 -9.62
C ARG A 72 14.52 12.75 -9.70
N GLY A 73 14.34 13.73 -10.59
CA GLY A 73 13.05 14.41 -10.77
C GLY A 73 11.92 13.46 -11.23
N THR A 74 12.25 12.47 -12.07
CA THR A 74 11.28 11.44 -12.49
C THR A 74 10.93 10.50 -11.34
N ILE A 75 11.94 10.07 -10.57
CA ILE A 75 11.76 9.24 -9.38
C ILE A 75 10.83 9.94 -8.38
N ASP A 76 11.13 11.20 -8.04
CA ASP A 76 10.37 11.97 -7.07
C ASP A 76 8.93 12.22 -7.56
N ALA A 77 8.73 12.44 -8.86
CA ALA A 77 7.39 12.60 -9.43
C ALA A 77 6.58 11.31 -9.33
N CYS A 78 7.15 10.16 -9.72
CA CYS A 78 6.49 8.86 -9.58
C CYS A 78 6.16 8.55 -8.12
N ARG A 79 7.11 8.80 -7.19
CA ARG A 79 6.89 8.59 -5.75
C ARG A 79 5.74 9.43 -5.20
N ARG A 80 5.65 10.71 -5.58
CA ARG A 80 4.56 11.59 -5.11
C ARG A 80 3.20 11.14 -5.64
N GLU A 81 3.12 10.79 -6.91
CA GLU A 81 1.87 10.34 -7.54
C GLU A 81 1.37 9.03 -6.94
N VAL A 82 2.24 8.01 -6.90
CA VAL A 82 1.90 6.71 -6.32
C VAL A 82 1.64 6.84 -4.82
N GLY A 83 2.40 7.67 -4.10
CA GLY A 83 2.18 7.91 -2.67
C GLY A 83 0.79 8.47 -2.37
N ARG A 84 0.30 9.43 -3.16
CA ARG A 84 -1.06 9.96 -3.01
C ARG A 84 -2.11 8.87 -3.26
N GLU A 85 -1.94 8.09 -4.34
CA GLU A 85 -2.87 7.02 -4.70
C GLU A 85 -2.94 5.91 -3.62
N VAL A 86 -1.79 5.59 -3.02
CA VAL A 86 -1.71 4.64 -1.92
C VAL A 86 -2.38 5.17 -0.65
N GLU A 87 -2.18 6.44 -0.30
CA GLU A 87 -2.85 7.05 0.86
C GLU A 87 -4.37 7.09 0.68
N GLU A 88 -4.85 7.41 -0.53
CA GLU A 88 -6.30 7.38 -0.84
C GLU A 88 -6.90 5.98 -0.63
N LEU A 89 -6.19 4.94 -1.08
CA LEU A 89 -6.61 3.54 -0.87
C LEU A 89 -6.56 3.12 0.61
N LEU A 90 -5.55 3.58 1.36
CA LEU A 90 -5.44 3.34 2.80
C LEU A 90 -6.60 3.98 3.57
N ASP A 91 -6.95 5.21 3.21
CA ASP A 91 -8.06 5.93 3.81
C ASP A 91 -9.40 5.28 3.49
N GLU A 92 -9.61 4.85 2.24
CA GLU A 92 -10.78 4.09 1.84
C GLU A 92 -10.89 2.78 2.64
N HIS A 93 -9.79 2.01 2.73
CA HIS A 93 -9.75 0.78 3.52
C HIS A 93 -10.11 1.05 4.99
N ALA A 94 -9.51 2.07 5.60
CA ALA A 94 -9.78 2.45 6.98
C ALA A 94 -11.24 2.89 7.21
N ARG A 95 -11.90 3.50 6.23
CA ARG A 95 -13.33 3.84 6.28
C ARG A 95 -14.20 2.58 6.20
N LEU A 96 -13.89 1.66 5.29
CA LEU A 96 -14.63 0.40 5.13
C LEU A 96 -14.52 -0.50 6.38
N VAL A 97 -13.33 -0.61 6.95
CA VAL A 97 -13.10 -1.40 8.18
C VAL A 97 -13.85 -0.80 9.38
N ARG A 98 -13.82 0.53 9.52
CA ARG A 98 -14.58 1.23 10.58
C ARG A 98 -16.09 1.07 10.41
N GLY A 99 -16.61 1.19 9.18
CA GLY A 99 -18.03 1.01 8.88
C GLY A 99 -18.53 -0.40 9.22
N ARG A 100 -17.75 -1.43 8.94
CA ARG A 100 -18.07 -2.82 9.33
C ARG A 100 -18.06 -3.03 10.84
N ARG A 101 -17.05 -2.52 11.55
CA ARG A 101 -16.99 -2.60 13.02
C ARG A 101 -18.15 -1.87 13.71
N ALA A 102 -18.69 -0.82 13.10
CA ALA A 102 -19.86 -0.12 13.61
C ALA A 102 -21.16 -0.93 13.41
N ALA A 103 -21.25 -1.71 12.32
CA ALA A 103 -22.38 -2.60 12.05
C ALA A 103 -22.39 -3.86 12.92
N ASP A 104 -21.21 -4.36 13.33
CA ASP A 104 -21.05 -5.52 14.22
C ASP A 104 -21.10 -5.16 15.72
N ARG A 105 -21.41 -3.90 16.09
CA ARG A 105 -21.58 -3.54 17.50
C ARG A 105 -22.88 -4.18 18.01
N PRO A 106 -22.84 -5.05 19.04
CA PRO A 106 -24.06 -5.58 19.61
C PRO A 106 -24.89 -4.42 20.15
N VAL A 107 -26.14 -4.35 19.70
CA VAL A 107 -27.15 -3.42 20.25
C VAL A 107 -27.17 -3.66 21.76
N PRO A 108 -27.00 -2.62 22.61
CA PRO A 108 -27.19 -2.81 24.04
C PRO A 108 -28.62 -3.32 24.24
N CYS A 109 -28.77 -4.54 24.75
CA CYS A 109 -30.08 -4.99 25.21
C CYS A 109 -30.59 -3.95 26.20
N PRO A 110 -31.82 -3.43 26.04
CA PRO A 110 -32.39 -2.55 27.04
C PRO A 110 -32.37 -3.26 28.40
N PRO A 111 -32.12 -2.54 29.51
CA PRO A 111 -32.15 -3.16 30.83
C PRO A 111 -33.51 -3.80 31.00
N ALA A 112 -33.53 -5.08 31.39
CA ALA A 112 -34.74 -5.74 31.81
C ALA A 112 -35.37 -4.88 32.91
N GLU A 113 -36.48 -4.24 32.59
CA GLU A 113 -37.31 -3.59 33.59
C GLU A 113 -37.62 -4.67 34.63
N ALA A 114 -37.18 -4.42 35.86
CA ALA A 114 -37.55 -5.21 37.01
C ALA A 114 -39.05 -5.01 37.24
N GLU A 115 -39.87 -5.76 36.50
CA GLU A 115 -41.25 -6.02 36.88
C GLU A 115 -41.22 -6.71 38.25
N GLY A 116 -41.95 -6.10 39.19
CA GLY A 116 -41.68 -6.22 40.60
C GLY A 116 -42.00 -7.55 41.27
N MET A 117 -41.48 -7.68 42.48
CA MET A 117 -42.20 -8.14 43.67
C MET A 117 -41.45 -7.72 44.93
#